data_AF-A0A976KC26-F1
#
_entry.id   AF-A0A976KC26-F1
#
_cell.length_a   1.000
_cell.length_b   1.000
_cell.length_c   1.000
_cell.angle_alpha   90.00
_cell.angle_beta   90.00
_cell.angle_gamma   90.00
#
_symmetry.space_group_name_H-M   'P 1'
#
loop_
_entity.id
_entity.type
_entity.pdbx_description
1 polymer ?
#
loop_
_entity_poly.entity_id
_entity_poly.type
_entity_poly.pdbx_seq_one_letter_code
_entity_poly.pdbx_strand_id
1 'polypeptide(L)'
;MSPKKTAVLVGFILFLAIILFWSVYRPWALTWGATDEEIARPMPGDDIVARPVFDATRAVTIAASREEIWPWLVQMGYRRGPGSTAGTVSTTTVSPAPSGSSPSSRSSV
;
A
#
# COMPACT_ATOMS: atom_id res chain seq x y z
N MET A 1 32.61 -41.98 -7.85
CA MET A 1 31.46 -42.18 -6.93
C MET A 1 30.41 -43.01 -7.64
N SER A 2 29.86 -44.09 -7.04
CA SER A 2 28.93 -44.98 -7.75
C SER A 2 27.58 -44.29 -8.03
N PRO A 3 26.95 -44.47 -9.21
CA PRO A 3 25.73 -43.75 -9.62
C PRO A 3 24.56 -43.91 -8.63
N LYS A 4 24.48 -45.05 -7.94
CA LYS A 4 23.50 -45.30 -6.87
C LYS A 4 23.63 -44.36 -5.67
N LYS A 5 24.87 -44.04 -5.26
CA LYS A 5 25.14 -43.12 -4.13
C LYS A 5 24.75 -41.68 -4.49
N THR A 6 24.99 -41.29 -5.74
CA THR A 6 24.60 -39.96 -6.25
C THR A 6 23.08 -39.80 -6.28
N ALA A 7 22.34 -40.81 -6.74
CA ALA A 7 20.87 -40.77 -6.74
C ALA A 7 20.27 -40.64 -5.33
N VAL A 8 20.80 -41.40 -4.36
CA VAL A 8 20.38 -41.31 -2.96
C VAL A 8 20.67 -39.92 -2.37
N LEU A 9 21.84 -39.35 -2.66
CA LEU A 9 22.22 -38.02 -2.20
C LEU A 9 21.27 -36.94 -2.75
N VAL A 10 20.96 -36.98 -4.05
CA VAL A 10 20.04 -36.03 -4.68
C VAL A 10 18.65 -36.14 -4.07
N GLY A 11 18.13 -37.36 -3.88
CA GLY A 11 16.83 -37.56 -3.24
C GLY A 11 16.79 -36.98 -1.82
N PHE A 12 17.85 -37.19 -1.04
CA PHE A 12 17.96 -36.64 0.31
C PHE A 12 18.00 -35.10 0.32
N ILE A 13 18.75 -34.48 -0.61
CA ILE A 13 18.81 -33.02 -0.74
C ILE A 13 17.45 -32.44 -1.10
N LEU A 14 16.74 -33.05 -2.06
CA LEU A 14 15.40 -32.60 -2.46
C LEU A 14 14.41 -32.71 -1.30
N PHE A 15 14.48 -33.81 -0.55
CA PHE A 15 13.65 -34.00 0.63
C PHE A 15 13.89 -32.91 1.69
N LEU A 16 15.15 -32.62 2.01
CA LEU A 16 15.50 -31.54 2.93
C LEU A 16 15.06 -30.16 2.40
N ALA A 17 15.20 -29.91 1.10
CA ALA A 17 14.78 -28.66 0.48
C ALA A 17 13.26 -28.46 0.59
N ILE A 18 12.46 -29.51 0.40
CA ILE A 18 11.01 -29.47 0.58
C ILE A 18 10.66 -29.17 2.04
N ILE A 19 11.31 -29.81 3.00
CA ILE A 19 11.08 -29.54 4.44
C ILE A 19 11.41 -28.08 4.76
N LEU A 20 12.57 -27.58 4.31
CA LEU A 20 12.99 -26.20 4.54
C LEU A 20 12.01 -25.20 3.90
N PHE A 21 11.55 -25.50 2.69
CA PHE A 21 10.58 -24.68 2.00
C PHE A 21 9.28 -24.56 2.79
N TRP A 22 8.70 -25.68 3.23
CA TRP A 22 7.42 -25.68 3.94
C TRP A 22 7.52 -25.13 5.36
N SER A 23 8.61 -25.42 6.08
CA SER A 23 8.75 -25.06 7.49
C SER A 23 9.31 -23.67 7.73
N VAL A 24 10.08 -23.11 6.79
CA VAL A 24 10.79 -21.83 7.00
C VAL A 24 10.40 -20.82 5.94
N TYR A 25 10.59 -21.16 4.67
CA TYR A 25 10.37 -20.19 3.60
C TYR A 25 8.91 -19.80 3.46
N ARG A 26 8.00 -20.79 3.47
CA ARG A 26 6.55 -20.56 3.33
C ARG A 26 5.99 -19.67 4.45
N PRO A 27 6.17 -19.96 5.74
CA PRO A 27 5.65 -19.08 6.79
C PRO A 27 6.26 -17.68 6.69
N TRP A 28 7.58 -17.56 6.52
CA TRP A 28 8.25 -16.27 6.37
C TRP A 28 7.71 -15.44 5.18
N ALA A 29 7.44 -16.07 4.04
CA ALA A 29 6.90 -15.39 2.86
C ALA A 29 5.43 -14.95 3.02
N LEU A 30 4.65 -15.67 3.83
CA LEU A 30 3.25 -15.34 4.11
C LEU A 30 3.10 -14.26 5.18
N THR A 31 4.07 -14.14 6.10
CA THR A 31 4.03 -13.22 7.23
C THR A 31 5.06 -12.07 7.14
N TRP A 32 5.56 -11.82 5.93
CA TRP A 32 6.70 -10.92 5.72
C TRP A 32 6.46 -9.53 6.32
N GLY A 33 7.34 -9.14 7.23
CA GLY A 33 7.34 -7.82 7.87
C GLY A 33 6.30 -7.62 8.98
N ALA A 34 5.45 -8.62 9.25
CA ALA A 34 4.44 -8.59 10.31
C ALA A 34 4.94 -9.23 11.61
N THR A 35 4.50 -8.72 12.76
CA THR A 35 4.73 -9.36 14.07
C THR A 35 3.69 -10.46 14.36
N ASP A 36 3.97 -11.33 15.31
CA ASP A 36 3.04 -12.40 15.72
C ASP A 36 1.70 -11.84 16.23
N GLU A 37 1.72 -10.68 16.91
CA GLU A 37 0.51 -10.00 17.36
C GLU A 37 -0.29 -9.39 16.20
N GLU A 38 0.37 -8.95 15.14
CA GLU A 38 -0.29 -8.43 13.94
C GLU A 38 -0.90 -9.57 13.12
N ILE A 39 -0.22 -10.72 13.03
CA ILE A 39 -0.69 -11.93 12.35
C ILE A 39 -1.91 -12.52 13.07
N ALA A 40 -1.93 -12.51 14.40
CA ALA A 40 -3.04 -13.05 15.20
C ALA A 40 -4.25 -12.10 15.30
N ARG A 41 -4.13 -10.86 14.82
CA ARG A 41 -5.18 -9.84 14.95
C ARG A 41 -6.23 -10.02 13.84
N PRO A 42 -7.54 -10.04 14.17
CA PRO A 42 -8.58 -10.02 13.14
C PRO A 42 -8.54 -8.70 12.37
N MET A 43 -8.54 -8.78 11.05
CA MET A 43 -8.56 -7.63 10.16
C MET A 43 -9.95 -7.42 9.55
N PRO A 44 -10.34 -6.17 9.28
CA PRO A 44 -11.58 -5.90 8.56
C PRO A 44 -11.61 -6.61 7.20
N GLY A 45 -12.61 -7.46 6.99
CA GLY A 45 -12.80 -8.21 5.74
C GLY A 45 -12.38 -9.67 5.79
N ASP A 46 -11.74 -10.14 6.86
CA ASP A 46 -11.40 -11.56 7.03
C ASP A 46 -12.63 -12.48 7.03
N ASP A 47 -13.78 -11.95 7.45
CA ASP A 47 -15.08 -12.64 7.51
C ASP A 47 -15.77 -12.77 6.14
N ILE A 48 -15.32 -12.05 5.11
CA ILE A 48 -15.94 -12.05 3.77
C ILE A 48 -15.69 -13.39 3.05
N VAL A 49 -14.52 -14.01 3.25
CA VAL A 49 -14.14 -15.27 2.61
C VAL A 49 -13.94 -16.34 3.67
N ALA A 50 -14.98 -17.14 3.91
CA ALA A 50 -14.97 -18.16 4.97
C ALA A 50 -13.86 -19.23 4.84
N ARG A 51 -13.35 -19.50 3.63
CA ARG A 51 -12.26 -20.45 3.39
C ARG A 51 -11.33 -19.93 2.28
N PRO A 52 -10.37 -19.06 2.62
CA PRO A 52 -9.44 -18.53 1.63
C PRO A 52 -8.52 -19.64 1.12
N VAL A 53 -8.26 -19.66 -0.18
CA VAL A 53 -7.24 -20.55 -0.79
C VAL A 53 -5.82 -20.05 -0.53
N PHE A 54 -5.68 -18.77 -0.22
CA PHE A 54 -4.44 -18.08 0.08
C PHE A 54 -4.71 -16.96 1.07
N ASP A 55 -3.92 -16.93 2.14
CA ASP A 55 -3.98 -15.93 3.19
C ASP A 55 -2.54 -15.55 3.57
N ALA A 56 -2.27 -14.25 3.65
CA ALA A 56 -0.96 -13.69 3.94
C ALA A 56 -1.12 -12.33 4.62
N THR A 57 -0.45 -12.16 5.75
CA THR A 57 -0.38 -10.88 6.46
C THR A 57 0.99 -10.25 6.24
N ARG A 58 1.03 -9.04 5.68
CA ARG A 58 2.28 -8.32 5.42
C ARG A 58 2.21 -6.94 6.02
N ALA A 59 3.27 -6.53 6.69
CA ALA A 59 3.33 -5.22 7.32
C ALA A 59 4.63 -4.50 6.98
N VAL A 60 4.53 -3.17 6.92
CA VAL A 60 5.66 -2.25 6.80
C VAL A 60 5.37 -1.07 7.71
N THR A 61 6.28 -0.77 8.63
CA THR A 61 6.17 0.41 9.50
C THR A 61 6.66 1.64 8.74
N ILE A 62 5.82 2.68 8.69
CA ILE A 62 6.16 3.97 8.07
C ILE A 62 6.13 5.03 9.17
N ALA A 63 7.25 5.71 9.37
CA ALA A 63 7.39 6.81 10.33
C ALA A 63 6.84 8.12 9.75
N ALA A 64 5.54 8.19 9.49
CA ALA A 64 4.85 9.42 9.06
C ALA A 64 3.41 9.45 9.60
N SER A 65 2.80 10.63 9.61
CA SER A 65 1.41 10.78 10.04
C SER A 65 0.44 10.18 9.03
N ARG A 66 -0.77 9.84 9.48
CA ARG A 66 -1.83 9.33 8.60
C ARG A 66 -2.21 10.37 7.53
N GLU A 67 -2.15 11.65 7.84
CA GLU A 67 -2.47 12.76 6.94
C GLU A 67 -1.47 12.85 5.77
N GLU A 68 -0.20 12.49 6.00
CA GLU A 68 0.85 12.45 4.96
C GLU A 68 0.76 11.19 4.09
N ILE A 69 0.38 10.05 4.66
CA ILE A 69 0.36 8.76 3.97
C ILE A 69 -0.95 8.56 3.19
N TRP A 70 -2.09 9.00 3.72
CA TRP A 70 -3.40 8.74 3.15
C TRP A 70 -3.56 9.20 1.69
N PRO A 71 -3.08 10.40 1.28
CA PRO A 71 -3.14 10.82 -0.12
C PRO A 71 -2.44 9.88 -1.09
N TRP A 72 -1.38 9.19 -0.65
CA TRP A 72 -0.67 8.20 -1.47
C TRP A 72 -1.40 6.86 -1.50
N LEU A 73 -1.95 6.40 -0.38
CA LEU A 73 -2.69 5.13 -0.31
C LEU A 73 -3.93 5.14 -1.22
N VAL A 74 -4.70 6.23 -1.23
CA VAL A 74 -5.92 6.33 -2.05
C VAL A 74 -5.64 6.34 -3.55
N GLN A 75 -4.42 6.65 -3.97
CA GLN A 75 -3.98 6.54 -5.35
C GLN A 75 -3.70 5.10 -5.75
N MET A 76 -3.10 4.29 -4.86
CA MET A 76 -2.73 2.90 -5.17
C MET A 76 -3.94 1.94 -5.26
N GLY A 77 -5.14 2.37 -4.84
CA GLY A 77 -6.36 1.59 -4.93
C GLY A 77 -6.71 1.13 -6.36
N TYR A 78 -7.25 -0.09 -6.47
CA TYR A 78 -7.63 -0.72 -7.73
C TYR A 78 -8.46 0.24 -8.62
N ARG A 79 -8.01 0.45 -9.87
CA ARG A 79 -8.57 1.37 -10.88
C ARG A 79 -8.34 2.88 -10.67
N ARG A 80 -7.25 3.29 -10.01
CA ARG A 80 -6.75 4.67 -10.10
C ARG A 80 -5.24 4.69 -10.36
N GLY A 81 -4.83 4.21 -11.53
CA GLY A 81 -3.44 4.39 -11.97
C GLY A 81 -3.03 5.88 -11.93
N PRO A 82 -1.74 6.19 -11.70
CA PRO A 82 -1.23 7.56 -11.65
C PRO A 82 -1.24 8.15 -13.07
N GLY A 83 -2.41 8.61 -13.48
CA GLY A 83 -2.66 9.29 -14.75
C GLY A 83 -3.62 10.46 -14.59
N SER A 84 -3.98 10.82 -13.36
CA SER A 84 -4.49 12.16 -13.08
C SER A 84 -3.31 13.11 -13.13
N THR A 85 -2.97 13.57 -14.33
CA THR A 85 -2.34 14.88 -14.53
C THR A 85 -2.93 15.80 -13.49
N ALA A 86 -2.07 16.39 -12.65
CA ALA A 86 -2.46 17.38 -11.68
C ALA A 86 -3.46 18.33 -12.35
N GLY A 87 -4.72 18.25 -11.94
CA GLY A 87 -5.61 19.36 -12.10
C GLY A 87 -4.95 20.44 -11.28
N THR A 88 -4.13 21.27 -11.93
CA THR A 88 -3.78 22.58 -11.42
C THR A 88 -5.10 23.20 -11.07
N VAL A 89 -5.45 23.21 -9.78
CA VAL A 89 -6.51 24.05 -9.28
C VAL A 89 -5.93 25.44 -9.42
N SER A 90 -6.03 26.00 -10.63
CA SER A 90 -6.03 27.43 -10.82
C SER A 90 -7.25 27.90 -10.07
N THR A 91 -7.08 28.23 -8.79
CA THR A 91 -7.95 29.18 -8.12
C THR A 91 -7.74 30.48 -8.87
N THR A 92 -8.38 30.62 -10.03
CA THR A 92 -8.60 31.92 -10.65
C THR A 92 -9.54 32.61 -9.67
N THR A 93 -8.95 33.28 -8.70
CA THR A 93 -9.57 34.40 -8.01
C THR A 93 -10.09 35.29 -9.13
N VAL A 94 -11.39 35.23 -9.38
CA VAL A 94 -12.09 36.23 -10.17
C VAL A 94 -11.89 37.51 -9.40
N SER A 95 -10.88 38.28 -9.80
CA SER A 95 -10.72 39.66 -9.41
C SER A 95 -11.95 40.40 -9.94
N PRO A 96 -12.84 40.94 -9.08
CA PRO A 96 -13.89 41.79 -9.58
C PRO A 96 -13.21 43.04 -10.15
N ALA A 97 -13.33 43.22 -11.46
CA ALA A 97 -12.92 44.43 -12.14
C ALA A 97 -13.53 45.65 -11.44
N PRO A 98 -12.82 46.79 -11.38
CA PRO A 98 -13.33 47.99 -10.72
C PRO A 98 -14.46 48.57 -11.59
N SER A 99 -15.70 48.27 -11.22
CA SER A 99 -16.87 48.95 -11.77
C SER A 99 -17.18 50.15 -10.89
N GLY A 100 -17.03 51.33 -11.49
CA GLY A 100 -17.13 52.60 -10.81
C GLY A 100 -18.47 52.81 -10.11
N SER A 101 -18.41 53.39 -8.93
CA SER A 101 -19.51 54.10 -8.30
C SER A 101 -19.22 55.60 -8.34
N SER A 102 -19.84 56.25 -9.32
CA SER A 102 -20.48 57.58 -9.39
C SER A 102 -20.14 58.74 -8.43
N PRO A 103 -20.42 59.99 -8.88
CA PRO A 103 -19.90 61.23 -8.32
C PRO A 103 -20.83 61.85 -7.24
N SER A 104 -20.27 62.78 -6.46
CA SER A 104 -20.86 64.08 -6.05
C SER A 104 -20.59 64.48 -4.60
N SER A 105 -20.42 65.80 -4.43
CA SER A 105 -20.43 66.60 -3.19
C SER A 105 -19.08 66.73 -2.46
N ARG A 106 -18.29 67.79 -2.72
CA ARG A 106 -18.37 69.16 -2.12
C ARG A 106 -17.53 69.19 -0.82
N SER A 107 -16.65 70.12 -0.46
CA SER A 107 -16.14 71.42 -0.93
C SER A 107 -15.08 71.87 0.10
N SER A 108 -14.30 72.92 -0.23
CA SER A 108 -13.56 73.80 0.71
C SER A 108 -12.28 73.16 1.28
N VAL A 109 -11.10 73.77 1.27
CA VAL A 109 -10.65 75.18 1.30
C VAL A 109 -9.32 75.27 0.54
#